data_AF-A0A3S9AJH8-F1
#
_entry.id   AF-A0A3S9AJH8-F1
#
_cell.length_a   1.000
_cell.length_b   1.000
_cell.length_c   1.000
_cell.angle_alpha   90.00
_cell.angle_beta   90.00
_cell.angle_gamma   90.00
#
_symmetry.space_group_name_H-M   'P 1'
#
loop_
_entity.id
_entity.type
_entity.pdbx_description
1 polymer ?
#
loop_
_entity_poly.entity_id
_entity_poly.type
_entity_poly.pdbx_seq_one_letter_code
_entity_poly.pdbx_strand_id
1 'polypeptide(L)'
;MDIQKIKELALANGFLLKEQASGNMDLHSYVYEFANAIEQAAKAQAVPEGFVLVDKHQLAQLMANMDSFGKKALGDDYVSFADIAAVLDEAQEPTND
;
A
#
# COMPACT_ATOMS: atom_id res chain seq x y z
N MET A 1 -0.05 4.36 17.26
CA MET A 1 1.25 4.91 17.68
C MET A 1 1.15 5.31 19.14
N ASP A 2 2.21 5.10 19.92
CA ASP A 2 2.20 5.43 21.34
C ASP A 2 2.16 6.96 21.56
N ILE A 3 1.32 7.41 22.50
CA ILE A 3 1.08 8.84 22.77
C ILE A 3 2.36 9.54 23.27
N GLN A 4 3.19 8.87 24.08
CA GLN A 4 4.46 9.45 24.54
C GLN A 4 5.44 9.60 23.39
N LYS A 5 5.50 8.62 22.49
CA LYS A 5 6.34 8.72 21.28
C LYS A 5 5.92 9.88 20.38
N ILE A 6 4.62 10.14 20.23
CA ILE A 6 4.11 11.32 19.49
C ILE A 6 4.56 12.62 20.18
N LYS A 7 4.46 12.67 21.51
CA LYS A 7 4.90 13.83 22.31
C LYS A 7 6.38 14.13 22.09
N GLU A 8 7.23 13.13 22.28
CA GLU A 8 8.69 13.27 22.12
C GLU A 8 9.06 13.74 20.71
N LEU A 9 8.47 13.13 19.68
CA LEU A 9 8.73 13.49 18.29
C LEU A 9 8.30 14.93 17.98
N ALA A 10 7.09 15.33 18.41
CA ALA A 10 6.59 16.67 18.17
C ALA A 10 7.46 17.73 18.88
N LEU A 11 7.85 17.50 20.13
CA LEU A 11 8.75 18.38 20.88
C LEU A 11 10.12 18.50 20.20
N ALA A 12 10.70 17.38 19.76
CA ALA A 12 11.97 17.36 19.02
C ALA A 12 11.91 18.13 17.69
N ASN A 13 10.70 18.30 17.12
CA ASN A 13 10.46 19.04 15.88
C ASN A 13 9.86 20.44 16.13
N GLY A 14 10.00 20.98 17.35
CA GLY A 14 9.68 22.39 17.64
C GLY A 14 8.21 22.68 17.93
N PHE A 15 7.37 21.68 18.13
CA PHE A 15 6.02 21.90 18.65
C PHE A 15 6.12 22.33 20.12
N LEU A 16 5.26 23.27 20.51
CA LEU A 16 5.22 23.80 21.86
C LEU A 16 4.05 23.20 22.64
N LEU A 17 4.28 22.93 23.92
CA LEU A 17 3.20 22.62 24.85
C LEU A 17 2.32 23.85 25.09
N LYS A 18 1.04 23.62 25.27
CA LYS A 18 0.02 24.61 25.62
C LYS A 18 -0.74 24.16 26.85
N GLU A 19 -1.14 25.12 27.66
CA GLU A 19 -2.02 24.87 28.80
C GLU A 19 -3.39 24.39 28.30
N GLN A 20 -3.83 23.24 28.82
CA GLN A 20 -5.14 22.66 28.54
C GLN A 20 -6.19 23.23 29.51
N ALA A 21 -7.47 23.00 29.25
CA ALA A 21 -8.56 23.42 30.15
C ALA A 21 -8.45 22.80 31.58
N SER A 22 -7.69 21.71 31.73
CA SER A 22 -7.37 21.09 33.02
C SER A 22 -6.21 21.76 33.78
N GLY A 23 -5.55 22.78 33.19
CA GLY A 23 -4.36 23.42 33.74
C GLY A 23 -3.05 22.68 33.48
N ASN A 24 -3.09 21.51 32.82
CA ASN A 24 -1.89 20.76 32.47
C ASN A 24 -1.29 21.25 31.14
N MET A 25 0.04 21.21 31.02
CA MET A 25 0.74 21.51 29.76
C MET A 25 0.78 20.27 28.87
N ASP A 26 0.21 20.38 27.67
CA ASP A 26 0.20 19.30 26.68
C ASP A 26 0.27 19.87 25.25
N LEU A 27 0.57 19.03 24.27
CA LEU A 27 0.39 19.36 22.86
C LEU A 27 -1.09 19.60 22.57
N HIS A 28 -1.36 20.39 21.54
CA HIS A 28 -2.73 20.57 21.07
C HIS A 28 -3.29 19.25 20.52
N SER A 29 -4.57 18.98 20.79
CA SER A 29 -5.28 17.76 20.37
C SER A 29 -5.06 17.37 18.90
N TYR A 30 -5.08 18.35 17.99
CA TYR A 30 -4.89 18.13 16.55
C TYR A 30 -3.57 17.45 16.21
N VAL A 31 -2.53 17.58 17.05
CA VAL A 31 -1.22 16.95 16.81
C VAL A 31 -1.33 15.42 16.91
N TYR A 32 -2.11 14.92 17.87
CA TYR A 32 -2.37 13.49 18.02
C TYR A 32 -3.26 12.96 16.91
N GLU A 33 -4.31 13.70 16.56
CA GLU A 33 -5.21 13.35 15.47
C GLU A 33 -4.46 13.28 14.13
N PHE A 34 -3.60 14.26 13.87
CA PHE A 34 -2.74 14.29 12.70
C PHE A 34 -1.76 13.12 12.68
N ALA A 35 -1.04 12.85 13.78
CA ALA A 35 -0.12 11.72 13.86
C ALA A 35 -0.81 10.37 13.62
N ASN A 36 -2.02 10.19 14.17
CA ASN A 36 -2.83 9.00 13.93
C ASN A 36 -3.27 8.88 12.47
N ALA A 37 -3.68 9.98 11.83
CA ALA A 37 -4.04 9.98 10.41
C ALA A 37 -2.85 9.59 9.52
N ILE A 38 -1.65 10.11 9.81
CA ILE A 38 -0.42 9.75 9.08
C ILE A 38 -0.08 8.26 9.28
N GLU A 39 -0.20 7.73 10.49
CA GLU A 39 0.05 6.31 10.76
C GLU A 39 -0.92 5.41 9.98
N GLN A 40 -2.21 5.77 9.94
CA GLN A 40 -3.20 5.02 9.18
C GLN A 40 -2.92 5.07 7.67
N ALA A 41 -2.57 6.24 7.14
CA ALA A 41 -2.17 6.39 5.74
C ALA A 41 -0.92 5.56 5.41
N ALA A 42 0.09 5.56 6.29
CA ALA A 42 1.30 4.77 6.11
C ALA A 42 1.03 3.27 6.13
N LYS A 43 0.14 2.80 7.03
CA LYS A 43 -0.29 1.38 7.06
C LYS A 43 -1.09 1.00 5.82
N ALA A 44 -1.94 1.88 5.31
CA ALA A 44 -2.70 1.64 4.09
C ALA A 44 -1.82 1.56 2.83
N GLN A 45 -0.70 2.29 2.83
CA GLN A 45 0.31 2.24 1.75
C GLN A 45 1.37 1.16 1.96
N ALA A 46 1.38 0.48 3.11
CA ALA A 46 2.36 -0.56 3.38
C ALA A 46 2.12 -1.75 2.45
N VAL A 47 3.20 -2.23 1.85
CA VAL A 47 3.19 -3.48 1.10
C VAL A 47 2.92 -4.60 2.11
N PRO A 48 1.88 -5.43 1.91
CA PRO A 48 1.59 -6.51 2.84
C PRO A 48 2.78 -7.48 2.95
N GLU A 49 2.93 -8.12 4.11
CA GLU A 49 3.98 -9.14 4.28
C GLU A 49 3.83 -10.26 3.24
N GLY A 50 4.96 -10.68 2.66
CA GLY A 50 4.99 -11.65 1.57
C GLY A 50 4.82 -11.06 0.16
N PHE A 51 4.59 -9.75 0.04
CA PHE A 51 4.51 -9.05 -1.23
C PHE A 51 5.73 -8.15 -1.45
N VAL A 52 6.08 -7.91 -2.72
CA VAL A 52 7.18 -7.03 -3.13
C VAL A 52 6.69 -6.09 -4.21
N LEU A 53 7.06 -4.82 -4.13
CA LEU A 53 6.85 -3.86 -5.21
C LEU A 53 7.86 -4.11 -6.32
N VAL A 54 7.37 -4.29 -7.53
CA VAL A 54 8.19 -4.47 -8.71
C VAL A 54 7.83 -3.42 -9.74
N ASP A 55 8.82 -3.01 -10.53
CA ASP A 55 8.58 -2.13 -11.67
C ASP A 55 7.73 -2.86 -12.72
N LYS A 56 6.87 -2.12 -13.43
CA LYS A 56 5.95 -2.70 -14.42
C LYS A 56 6.70 -3.40 -15.56
N HIS A 57 7.86 -2.89 -15.98
CA HIS A 57 8.67 -3.54 -17.01
C HIS A 57 9.30 -4.84 -16.51
N GLN A 58 9.73 -4.88 -15.25
CA GLN A 58 10.24 -6.12 -14.64
C GLN A 58 9.15 -7.17 -14.53
N LEU A 59 7.93 -6.77 -14.13
CA LEU A 59 6.79 -7.67 -14.09
C LEU A 59 6.46 -8.24 -15.48
N ALA A 60 6.41 -7.39 -16.51
CA ALA A 60 6.16 -7.84 -17.88
C ALA A 60 7.23 -8.82 -18.39
N GLN A 61 8.50 -8.58 -18.07
CA GLN A 61 9.59 -9.51 -18.41
C GLN A 61 9.44 -10.85 -17.70
N LEU A 62 9.07 -10.85 -16.42
CA LEU A 62 8.83 -12.08 -15.66
C LEU A 62 7.67 -12.89 -16.27
N MET A 63 6.55 -12.23 -16.62
CA MET A 63 5.41 -12.88 -17.27
C MET A 63 5.81 -13.52 -18.60
N ALA A 64 6.54 -12.79 -19.45
CA ALA A 64 7.03 -13.33 -20.72
C ALA A 64 7.97 -14.54 -20.54
N ASN A 65 8.84 -14.50 -19.53
CA ASN A 65 9.72 -15.62 -19.21
C ASN A 65 8.95 -16.85 -18.73
N MET A 66 7.94 -16.65 -17.87
CA MET A 66 7.06 -17.73 -17.41
C MET A 66 6.24 -18.32 -18.55
N ASP A 67 5.74 -17.49 -19.46
CA ASP A 67 5.01 -17.95 -20.65
C ASP A 67 5.90 -18.81 -21.55
N SER A 68 7.14 -18.37 -21.78
CA SER A 68 8.11 -19.14 -22.57
C SER A 68 8.42 -20.50 -21.92
N PHE A 69 8.59 -20.52 -20.60
CA PHE A 69 8.84 -21.75 -19.85
C PHE A 69 7.64 -22.71 -19.90
N GLY A 70 6.44 -22.19 -19.65
CA GLY A 70 5.19 -22.96 -19.66
C GLY A 70 4.92 -23.59 -21.02
N LYS A 71 5.03 -22.81 -22.10
CA LYS A 71 4.90 -23.33 -23.48
C LYS A 71 5.93 -24.42 -23.79
N LYS A 72 7.16 -24.29 -23.29
CA LYS A 72 8.18 -25.32 -23.47
C LYS A 72 7.88 -26.60 -22.69
N ALA A 73 7.31 -26.49 -21.50
CA ALA A 73 7.03 -27.63 -20.62
C ALA A 73 5.75 -28.38 -20.97
N LEU A 74 4.71 -27.65 -21.41
CA LEU A 74 3.34 -28.17 -21.56
C LEU A 74 2.81 -28.07 -23.00
N GLY A 75 3.50 -27.36 -23.90
CA GLY A 75 3.05 -27.20 -25.28
C GLY A 75 1.69 -26.50 -25.37
N ASP A 76 0.78 -27.11 -26.11
CA ASP A 76 -0.57 -26.59 -26.38
C ASP A 76 -1.49 -26.59 -25.14
N ASP A 77 -1.14 -27.35 -24.09
CA ASP A 77 -1.89 -27.39 -22.84
C ASP A 77 -1.60 -26.17 -21.93
N TYR A 78 -0.63 -25.33 -22.30
CA TYR A 78 -0.31 -24.12 -21.56
C TYR A 78 -1.19 -22.93 -21.95
N VAL A 79 -1.73 -22.22 -20.95
CA VAL A 79 -2.46 -20.96 -21.14
C VAL A 79 -1.56 -19.81 -20.70
N SER A 80 -1.28 -18.86 -21.60
CA SER A 80 -0.39 -17.74 -21.30
C SER A 80 -1.07 -16.65 -20.49
N PHE A 81 -0.29 -15.80 -19.82
CA PHE A 81 -0.86 -14.66 -19.09
C PHE A 81 -1.64 -13.70 -20.01
N ALA A 82 -1.24 -13.57 -21.27
CA ALA A 82 -1.96 -12.77 -22.25
C ALA A 82 -3.33 -13.36 -22.59
N ASP A 83 -3.43 -14.68 -22.75
CA ASP A 83 -4.69 -15.36 -23.05
C ASP A 83 -5.65 -15.28 -21.85
N ILE A 84 -5.14 -15.42 -20.63
CA ILE A 84 -5.92 -15.23 -19.40
C ILE A 84 -6.47 -13.81 -19.33
N ALA A 85 -5.65 -12.79 -19.63
CA ALA A 85 -6.08 -11.41 -19.61
C ALA A 85 -7.22 -11.14 -20.62
N ALA A 86 -7.10 -11.66 -21.84
CA ALA A 86 -8.14 -11.53 -22.87
C ALA A 86 -9.48 -12.12 -22.43
N VAL A 87 -9.48 -13.30 -21.80
CA VAL A 87 -10.70 -13.93 -21.28
C VAL A 87 -11.34 -13.09 -20.16
N LEU A 88 -10.54 -12.46 -19.30
CA LEU A 88 -11.05 -11.61 -18.23
C LEU A 88 -11.67 -10.31 -18.76
N ASP A 89 -11.08 -9.73 -19.81
CA ASP A 89 -11.64 -8.54 -20.48
C ASP A 89 -12.97 -8.87 -21.17
N GLU A 90 -13.08 -10.04 -21.80
CA GLU A 90 -14.34 -10.53 -22.39
C GLU A 90 -15.41 -10.85 -21.33
N ALA A 91 -15.00 -11.27 -20.13
CA ALA A 91 -15.90 -11.60 -19.03
C ALA A 91 -16.37 -10.38 -18.22
N GLN A 92 -15.83 -9.19 -18.45
CA GLN A 92 -16.41 -7.96 -17.93
C GLN A 92 -17.76 -7.72 -18.63
N GLU A 93 -18.85 -7.95 -17.91
CA GLU A 93 -20.19 -7.57 -18.38
C GLU A 93 -20.18 -6.10 -18.84
N PRO A 94 -20.86 -5.75 -19.94
CA PRO A 94 -21.06 -4.34 -20.25
C PRO A 94 -21.74 -3.73 -19.03
N THR A 95 -21.09 -2.73 -18.43
CA THR A 95 -21.73 -1.89 -17.42
C THR A 95 -23.01 -1.36 -18.03
N ASN A 96 -24.15 -1.95 -17.67
CA ASN A 96 -25.46 -1.44 -18.03
C ASN A 96 -25.59 -0.07 -17.35
N ASP A 97 -25.53 0.99 -18.17
CA ASP A 97 -25.86 2.37 -17.81
C ASP A 97 -27.31 2.48 -17.29
#